data_AF-A0A4V2ZX37-F1
#
_entry.id   AF-A0A4V2ZX37-F1
#
_cell.length_a   1.000
_cell.length_b   1.000
_cell.length_c   1.000
_cell.angle_alpha   90.00
_cell.angle_beta   90.00
_cell.angle_gamma   90.00
#
_symmetry.space_group_name_H-M   'P 1'
#
loop_
_entity.id
_entity.type
_entity.pdbx_description
1 polymer ?
#
loop_
_entity_poly.entity_id
_entity_poly.type
_entity_poly.pdbx_seq_one_letter_code
_entity_poly.pdbx_strand_id
1 'polypeptide(L)'
;MKLPTYQFVAQMAAAAAVVISLALVAYELKLSRDTAVGELAVSVHELEASVYLEVLDVAEYNKAIYKLENNEEELTWSEHKNLFRIVMTSTGIATAKYELWKLGLLSDAEWEWEVRKIKDNWSNLEIWRELMYSGNYKNDEFIQLLDEITTEWEAERASAME
;
A
#
# COMPACT_ATOMS: atom_id res chain seq x y z
N MET A 1 -34.27 -47.41 18.71
CA MET A 1 -33.07 -48.28 18.75
C MET A 1 -31.85 -47.41 18.98
N LYS A 2 -31.00 -47.70 19.98
CA LYS A 2 -29.70 -47.03 20.12
C LYS A 2 -28.80 -47.57 19.01
N LEU A 3 -28.19 -46.68 18.22
CA LEU A 3 -27.14 -47.08 17.28
C LEU A 3 -26.05 -47.82 18.07
N PRO A 4 -25.55 -48.96 17.56
CA PRO A 4 -24.35 -49.59 18.12
C PRO A 4 -23.26 -48.54 18.26
N THR A 5 -22.59 -48.47 19.41
CA THR A 5 -21.63 -47.40 19.74
C THR A 5 -20.57 -47.19 18.65
N TYR A 6 -20.18 -48.26 17.94
CA TYR A 6 -19.26 -48.19 16.81
C TYR A 6 -19.81 -47.43 15.60
N GLN A 7 -21.11 -47.57 15.29
CA GLN A 7 -21.75 -46.85 14.17
C GLN A 7 -21.86 -45.37 14.48
N PHE A 8 -22.17 -45.02 15.73
CA PHE A 8 -22.19 -43.63 16.17
C PHE A 8 -20.80 -42.98 16.07
N VAL A 9 -19.76 -43.64 16.59
CA VAL A 9 -18.38 -43.13 16.51
C VAL A 9 -17.91 -43.02 15.05
N ALA A 10 -18.23 -44.01 14.21
CA ALA A 10 -17.90 -43.96 12.78
C ALA A 10 -18.62 -42.81 12.05
N GLN A 11 -19.90 -42.57 12.34
CA GLN A 11 -20.66 -41.45 11.76
C GLN A 11 -20.10 -40.10 12.22
N MET A 12 -19.74 -39.96 13.48
CA MET A 12 -19.11 -38.73 14.01
C MET A 12 -17.73 -38.49 13.39
N ALA A 13 -16.91 -39.54 13.23
CA ALA A 13 -15.61 -39.44 12.57
C ALA A 13 -15.76 -39.09 11.09
N ALA A 14 -16.73 -39.68 10.39
CA ALA A 14 -17.03 -39.33 9.00
C ALA A 14 -17.50 -37.87 8.87
N ALA A 15 -18.38 -37.40 9.76
CA ALA A 15 -18.81 -36.00 9.78
C ALA A 15 -17.64 -35.04 10.04
N ALA A 16 -16.76 -35.37 11.00
CA ALA A 16 -15.56 -34.58 11.28
C ALA A 16 -14.62 -34.54 10.06
N ALA A 17 -14.41 -35.67 9.37
CA ALA A 17 -13.61 -35.72 8.16
C ALA A 17 -14.18 -34.82 7.05
N VAL A 18 -15.50 -34.81 6.86
CA VAL A 18 -16.18 -33.91 5.89
C VAL A 18 -15.96 -32.45 6.27
N VAL A 19 -16.12 -32.09 7.54
CA VAL A 19 -15.92 -30.71 8.02
C VAL A 19 -14.48 -30.26 7.80
N ILE A 20 -13.50 -31.12 8.14
CA ILE A 20 -12.08 -30.81 7.92
C ILE A 20 -11.79 -30.63 6.43
N SER A 21 -12.30 -31.51 5.56
CA SER A 21 -12.13 -31.37 4.12
C SER A 21 -12.73 -30.07 3.58
N LEU A 22 -13.92 -29.67 4.04
CA LEU A 22 -14.54 -28.41 3.66
C LEU A 22 -13.73 -27.19 4.16
N ALA A 23 -13.18 -27.27 5.37
CA ALA A 23 -12.33 -26.21 5.91
C ALA A 23 -11.03 -26.05 5.10
N LEU A 24 -10.42 -27.16 4.66
CA LEU A 24 -9.24 -27.13 3.79
C LEU A 24 -9.56 -26.53 2.42
N VAL A 25 -10.67 -26.91 1.79
CA VAL A 25 -11.12 -26.32 0.52
C VAL A 25 -11.39 -24.81 0.68
N ALA A 26 -12.04 -24.40 1.76
CA ALA A 26 -12.29 -22.99 2.04
C ALA A 26 -10.98 -22.21 2.26
N TYR A 27 -9.99 -22.81 2.91
CA TYR A 27 -8.67 -22.23 3.09
C TYR A 27 -7.93 -22.04 1.76
N GLU A 28 -7.91 -23.07 0.90
CA GLU A 28 -7.31 -22.98 -0.44
C GLU A 28 -7.98 -21.92 -1.33
N LEU A 29 -9.32 -21.83 -1.28
CA LEU A 29 -10.06 -20.81 -2.00
C LEU A 29 -9.76 -19.39 -1.49
N LYS A 30 -9.65 -19.22 -0.16
CA LYS A 30 -9.25 -17.94 0.44
C LYS A 30 -7.85 -17.56 -0.04
N LEU A 31 -6.89 -18.47 0.05
CA LEU A 31 -5.51 -18.23 -0.38
C LEU A 31 -5.44 -17.85 -1.86
N SER A 32 -6.14 -18.59 -2.73
CA SER A 32 -6.22 -18.30 -4.17
C SER A 32 -6.80 -16.91 -4.45
N ARG A 33 -7.88 -16.54 -3.75
CA ARG A 33 -8.47 -15.20 -3.86
C ARG A 33 -7.51 -14.12 -3.39
N ASP A 34 -6.87 -14.29 -2.24
CA ASP A 34 -5.98 -13.29 -1.67
C ASP A 34 -4.78 -13.07 -2.61
N THR A 35 -4.19 -14.14 -3.18
CA THR A 35 -3.16 -14.03 -4.22
C THR A 35 -3.66 -13.28 -5.46
N ALA A 36 -4.86 -13.61 -5.97
CA ALA A 36 -5.42 -12.95 -7.14
C ALA A 36 -5.69 -11.45 -6.91
N VAL A 37 -6.12 -11.05 -5.70
CA VAL A 37 -6.28 -9.64 -5.33
C VAL A 37 -4.93 -8.95 -5.30
N GLY A 38 -3.91 -9.59 -4.73
CA GLY A 38 -2.53 -9.06 -4.71
C GLY A 38 -1.97 -8.85 -6.12
N GLU A 39 -2.12 -9.84 -7.01
CA GLU A 39 -1.69 -9.73 -8.40
C GLU A 39 -2.40 -8.60 -9.15
N LEU A 40 -3.71 -8.44 -8.92
CA LEU A 40 -4.49 -7.37 -9.53
C LEU A 40 -4.01 -5.99 -9.03
N ALA A 41 -3.79 -5.84 -7.72
CA ALA A 41 -3.31 -4.59 -7.13
C ALA A 41 -1.96 -4.17 -7.72
N VAL A 42 -1.01 -5.11 -7.85
CA VAL A 42 0.28 -4.86 -8.50
C VAL A 42 0.09 -4.47 -9.97
N SER A 43 -0.71 -5.24 -10.72
CA SER A 43 -0.89 -5.03 -12.17
C SER A 43 -1.52 -3.68 -12.50
N VAL A 44 -2.53 -3.26 -11.73
CA VAL A 44 -3.19 -1.96 -11.93
C VAL A 44 -2.20 -0.83 -11.69
N HIS A 45 -1.45 -0.87 -10.59
CA HIS A 45 -0.50 0.18 -10.28
C HIS A 45 0.74 0.18 -11.19
N GLU A 46 1.18 -0.98 -11.69
CA GLU A 46 2.23 -1.05 -12.71
C GLU A 46 1.80 -0.38 -14.02
N LEU A 47 0.55 -0.60 -14.45
CA LEU A 47 -0.01 0.07 -15.61
C LEU A 47 -0.09 1.58 -15.40
N GLU A 48 -0.62 2.05 -14.27
CA GLU A 48 -0.69 3.48 -13.95
C GLU A 48 0.70 4.12 -13.90
N ALA A 49 1.66 3.48 -13.24
CA ALA A 49 3.05 3.91 -13.18
C ALA A 49 3.66 4.03 -14.59
N SER A 50 3.43 3.03 -15.45
CA SER A 50 3.93 3.05 -16.82
C SER A 50 3.42 4.26 -17.61
N VAL A 51 2.13 4.59 -17.48
CA VAL A 51 1.51 5.73 -18.15
C VAL A 51 2.11 7.04 -17.65
N TYR A 52 2.31 7.20 -16.34
CA TYR A 52 2.90 8.42 -15.78
C TYR A 52 4.37 8.59 -16.16
N LEU A 53 5.15 7.50 -16.15
CA LEU A 53 6.56 7.51 -16.49
C LEU A 53 6.81 7.67 -17.98
N GLU A 54 5.94 7.16 -18.85
CA GLU A 54 6.07 7.31 -20.31
C GLU A 54 6.01 8.78 -20.75
N VAL A 55 5.19 9.59 -20.08
CA VAL A 55 5.02 11.01 -20.40
C VAL A 55 5.87 11.95 -19.55
N LEU A 56 6.71 11.40 -18.65
CA LEU A 56 7.57 12.16 -17.76
C LEU A 56 8.72 12.82 -18.53
N ASP A 57 8.83 14.15 -18.43
CA ASP A 57 10.03 14.85 -18.86
C ASP A 57 11.02 14.91 -17.70
N VAL A 58 12.03 14.04 -17.77
CA VAL A 58 13.08 13.91 -16.74
C VAL A 58 13.89 15.22 -16.60
N ALA A 59 14.10 15.96 -17.69
CA ALA A 59 14.87 17.19 -17.64
C ALA A 59 14.09 18.30 -16.92
N GLU A 60 12.78 18.41 -17.16
CA GLU A 60 11.92 19.33 -16.41
C GLU A 60 11.74 18.91 -14.95
N TYR A 61 11.62 17.62 -14.66
CA TYR A 61 11.60 17.11 -13.30
C TYR A 61 12.86 17.52 -12.53
N ASN A 62 14.04 17.29 -13.09
CA ASN A 62 15.31 17.64 -12.43
C ASN A 62 15.48 19.16 -12.24
N LYS A 63 14.99 19.97 -13.19
CA LYS A 63 14.95 21.44 -13.01
C LYS A 63 14.04 21.83 -11.85
N ALA A 64 12.87 21.21 -11.74
CA ALA A 64 11.94 21.45 -10.64
C ALA A 64 12.58 21.13 -9.28
N ILE A 65 13.24 19.97 -9.17
CA ILE A 65 13.97 19.57 -7.96
C ILE A 65 15.08 20.58 -7.63
N TYR A 66 15.90 20.97 -8.61
CA TYR A 66 16.96 21.95 -8.41
C TYR A 66 16.41 23.29 -7.88
N LYS A 67 15.29 23.78 -8.42
CA LYS A 67 14.65 25.02 -7.94
C LYS A 67 14.17 24.89 -6.50
N LEU A 68 13.54 23.77 -6.16
CA LEU A 68 13.08 23.48 -4.80
C LEU A 68 14.24 23.42 -3.80
N GLU A 69 15.34 22.73 -4.15
CA GLU A 69 16.52 22.59 -3.28
C GLU A 69 17.25 23.91 -3.05
N ASN A 70 17.25 24.82 -4.04
CA ASN A 70 17.94 26.11 -3.94
C ASN A 70 17.03 27.25 -3.49
N ASN A 71 15.77 26.97 -3.10
CA ASN A 71 14.75 27.97 -2.78
C ASN A 71 14.62 29.06 -3.87
N GLU A 72 14.75 28.67 -5.13
CA GLU A 72 14.63 29.56 -6.30
C GLU A 72 13.15 29.75 -6.69
N GLU A 73 12.90 30.53 -7.77
CA GLU A 73 11.58 30.97 -8.23
C GLU A 73 10.47 29.90 -8.28
N GLU A 74 9.22 30.39 -8.25
CA GLU A 74 7.98 29.65 -8.37
C GLU A 74 8.01 28.65 -9.54
N LEU A 75 7.59 27.41 -9.27
CA LEU A 75 7.60 26.34 -10.26
C LEU A 75 6.60 26.60 -11.38
N THR A 76 7.03 26.36 -12.62
CA THR A 76 6.12 26.40 -13.78
C THR A 76 5.09 25.27 -13.71
N TRP A 77 4.01 25.39 -14.48
CA TRP A 77 2.97 24.37 -14.55
C TRP A 77 3.50 23.00 -15.02
N SER A 78 4.46 23.00 -15.95
CA SER A 78 5.04 21.75 -16.47
C SER A 78 5.94 21.06 -15.42
N GLU A 79 6.73 21.85 -14.70
CA GLU A 79 7.54 21.37 -13.57
C GLU A 79 6.66 20.76 -12.47
N HIS A 80 5.56 21.42 -12.09
CA HIS A 80 4.57 20.88 -11.15
C HIS A 80 3.98 19.54 -11.62
N LYS A 81 3.61 19.42 -12.90
CA LYS A 81 3.07 18.15 -13.45
C LYS A 81 4.09 17.02 -13.40
N ASN A 82 5.34 17.29 -13.71
CA ASN A 82 6.38 16.27 -13.70
C ASN A 82 6.72 15.81 -12.28
N LEU A 83 6.75 16.73 -11.31
CA LEU A 83 6.77 16.35 -9.89
C LEU A 83 5.57 15.46 -9.58
N PHE A 84 4.36 15.94 -9.80
CA PHE A 84 3.12 15.21 -9.49
C PHE A 84 3.11 13.76 -10.00
N ARG A 85 3.57 13.52 -11.24
CA ARG A 85 3.69 12.16 -11.83
C ARG A 85 4.57 11.22 -11.01
N ILE A 86 5.70 11.71 -10.51
CA ILE A 86 6.62 10.92 -9.67
C ILE A 86 5.97 10.55 -8.34
N VAL A 87 5.22 11.45 -7.70
CA VAL A 87 4.48 11.06 -6.49
C VAL A 87 3.33 10.15 -6.78
N MET A 88 2.54 10.38 -7.82
CA MET A 88 1.46 9.44 -8.15
C MET A 88 2.01 8.02 -8.36
N THR A 89 3.15 7.91 -9.03
CA THR A 89 3.85 6.64 -9.20
C THR A 89 4.31 6.05 -7.86
N SER A 90 4.96 6.86 -7.02
CA SER A 90 5.50 6.41 -5.72
C SER A 90 4.38 6.02 -4.74
N THR A 91 3.30 6.78 -4.71
CA THR A 91 2.08 6.53 -3.93
C THR A 91 1.35 5.29 -4.41
N GLY A 92 1.22 5.09 -5.73
CA GLY A 92 0.64 3.88 -6.30
C GLY A 92 1.42 2.63 -5.88
N ILE A 93 2.76 2.69 -5.92
CA ILE A 93 3.63 1.60 -5.44
C ILE A 93 3.42 1.33 -3.95
N ALA A 94 3.34 2.38 -3.11
CA ALA A 94 3.10 2.23 -1.68
C ALA A 94 1.72 1.59 -1.39
N THR A 95 0.69 2.00 -2.14
CA THR A 95 -0.67 1.45 -2.06
C THR A 95 -0.70 -0.03 -2.43
N ALA A 96 -0.04 -0.40 -3.53
CA ALA A 96 0.10 -1.80 -3.94
C ALA A 96 0.74 -2.65 -2.83
N LYS A 97 1.84 -2.14 -2.23
CA LYS A 97 2.54 -2.83 -1.13
C LYS A 97 1.69 -2.97 0.12
N TYR A 98 0.89 -1.96 0.45
CA TYR A 98 -0.04 -2.03 1.58
C TYR A 98 -1.10 -3.12 1.39
N GLU A 99 -1.70 -3.23 0.18
CA GLU A 99 -2.65 -4.30 -0.12
C GLU A 99 -2.01 -5.69 0.00
N LEU A 100 -0.78 -5.85 -0.51
CA LEU A 100 -0.03 -7.10 -0.34
C LEU A 100 0.23 -7.43 1.13
N TRP A 101 0.60 -6.44 1.95
CA TRP A 101 0.83 -6.63 3.38
C TRP A 101 -0.45 -7.03 4.13
N LYS A 102 -1.57 -6.33 3.88
CA LYS A 102 -2.88 -6.63 4.49
C LYS A 102 -3.37 -8.05 4.19
N LEU A 103 -3.00 -8.59 3.03
CA LEU A 103 -3.31 -9.96 2.61
C LEU A 103 -2.31 -11.00 3.16
N GLY A 104 -1.25 -10.56 3.85
CA GLY A 104 -0.18 -11.43 4.35
C GLY A 104 0.77 -11.94 3.26
N LEU A 105 0.80 -11.27 2.10
CA LEU A 105 1.64 -11.60 0.95
C LEU A 105 2.97 -10.82 0.95
N LEU A 106 3.07 -9.75 1.75
CA LEU A 106 4.30 -9.00 2.03
C LEU A 106 4.67 -9.19 3.51
N SER A 107 5.95 -9.34 3.81
CA SER A 107 6.39 -9.50 5.21
C SER A 107 6.31 -8.18 6.00
N ASP A 108 6.16 -8.26 7.32
CA ASP A 108 6.16 -7.10 8.20
C ASP A 108 7.45 -6.27 8.06
N ALA A 109 8.61 -6.93 7.96
CA ALA A 109 9.89 -6.25 7.81
C ALA A 109 9.99 -5.46 6.48
N GLU A 110 9.45 -6.00 5.39
CA GLU A 110 9.40 -5.29 4.11
C GLU A 110 8.42 -4.12 4.13
N TRP A 111 7.28 -4.29 4.81
CA TRP A 111 6.31 -3.22 5.01
C TRP A 111 6.89 -2.09 5.87
N GLU A 112 7.50 -2.42 7.01
CA GLU A 112 8.19 -1.47 7.90
C GLU A 112 9.28 -0.69 7.16
N TRP A 113 10.04 -1.35 6.30
CA TRP A 113 11.03 -0.70 5.45
C TRP A 113 10.39 0.30 4.48
N GLU A 114 9.29 -0.07 3.83
CA GLU A 114 8.59 0.87 2.93
C GLU A 114 8.00 2.05 3.69
N VAL A 115 7.39 1.81 4.86
CA VAL A 115 6.90 2.87 5.75
C VAL A 115 8.04 3.82 6.12
N ARG A 116 9.22 3.30 6.47
CA ARG A 116 10.40 4.14 6.77
C ARG A 116 10.81 4.98 5.56
N LYS A 117 10.88 4.38 4.38
CA LYS A 117 11.21 5.11 3.14
C LYS A 117 10.19 6.20 2.82
N ILE A 118 8.89 5.93 3.05
CA ILE A 118 7.84 6.94 2.90
C ILE A 118 8.09 8.06 3.91
N LYS A 119 8.30 7.73 5.19
CA LYS A 119 8.60 8.69 6.28
C LYS A 119 9.83 9.56 5.97
N ASP A 120 10.94 8.98 5.51
CA ASP A 120 12.19 9.69 5.20
C ASP A 120 12.04 10.62 3.99
N ASN A 121 11.24 10.22 3.00
CA ASN A 121 10.90 11.11 1.90
C ASN A 121 9.86 12.16 2.33
N TRP A 122 9.09 11.92 3.39
CA TRP A 122 7.97 12.76 3.82
C TRP A 122 8.36 14.10 4.44
N SER A 123 9.56 14.23 4.97
CA SER A 123 10.13 15.54 5.30
C SER A 123 10.31 16.44 4.06
N ASN A 124 10.35 15.88 2.86
CA ASN A 124 10.32 16.62 1.59
C ASN A 124 8.88 16.73 1.00
N LEU A 125 7.86 16.16 1.67
CA LEU A 125 6.48 15.97 1.17
C LEU A 125 5.47 17.07 1.58
N GLU A 126 5.87 18.20 2.18
CA GLU A 126 4.90 19.26 2.54
C GLU A 126 4.19 19.84 1.29
N ILE A 127 4.95 20.05 0.20
CA ILE A 127 4.44 20.41 -1.14
C ILE A 127 3.52 19.32 -1.71
N TRP A 128 3.80 18.06 -1.40
CA TRP A 128 3.11 16.92 -1.97
C TRP A 128 1.81 16.61 -1.22
N ARG A 129 1.76 16.93 0.08
CA ARG A 129 0.54 16.93 0.89
C ARG A 129 -0.46 17.91 0.29
N GLU A 130 -0.07 19.15 -0.02
CA GLU A 130 -1.00 20.10 -0.65
C GLU A 130 -1.53 19.64 -2.01
N LEU A 131 -0.69 19.02 -2.84
CA LEU A 131 -1.09 18.49 -4.16
C LEU A 131 -2.03 17.28 -4.06
N MET A 132 -1.85 16.39 -3.08
CA MET A 132 -2.73 15.23 -2.85
C MET A 132 -4.08 15.64 -2.25
N TYR A 133 -4.09 16.62 -1.33
CA TYR A 133 -5.30 17.04 -0.62
C TYR A 133 -6.22 17.97 -1.43
N SER A 134 -5.74 18.57 -2.52
CA SER A 134 -6.49 19.52 -3.37
C SER A 134 -7.11 18.93 -4.64
N GLY A 135 -6.89 17.64 -4.94
CA GLY A 135 -7.33 16.99 -6.20
C GLY A 135 -8.49 15.99 -6.08
N ASN A 136 -9.01 15.55 -7.24
CA ASN A 136 -10.10 14.56 -7.41
C ASN A 136 -9.76 13.11 -7.00
N TYR A 137 -8.59 12.87 -6.39
CA TYR A 137 -8.02 11.53 -6.16
C TYR A 137 -7.81 11.26 -4.67
N LYS A 138 -8.81 11.61 -3.86
CA LYS A 138 -8.84 11.25 -2.44
C LYS A 138 -8.96 9.73 -2.30
N ASN A 139 -7.85 9.09 -1.93
CA ASN A 139 -7.89 7.75 -1.34
C ASN A 139 -7.93 7.97 0.18
N ASP A 140 -9.13 8.10 0.73
CA ASP A 140 -9.33 8.49 2.13
C ASP A 140 -8.68 7.50 3.12
N GLU A 141 -8.63 6.19 2.79
CA GLU A 141 -7.94 5.19 3.63
C GLU A 141 -6.41 5.39 3.63
N PHE A 142 -5.83 5.69 2.47
CA PHE A 142 -4.39 5.96 2.38
C PHE A 142 -4.02 7.32 3.02
N ILE A 143 -4.88 8.32 2.86
CA ILE A 143 -4.73 9.63 3.53
C ILE A 143 -4.78 9.45 5.05
N GLN A 144 -5.73 8.66 5.56
CA GLN A 144 -5.79 8.32 6.99
C GLN A 144 -4.55 7.57 7.46
N LEU A 145 -4.11 6.56 6.72
CA LEU A 145 -2.90 5.80 7.03
C LEU A 145 -1.67 6.72 7.09
N LEU A 146 -1.56 7.65 6.15
CA LEU A 146 -0.49 8.65 6.14
C LEU A 146 -0.57 9.63 7.32
N ASP A 147 -1.77 10.08 7.68
CA ASP A 147 -1.99 10.96 8.82
C ASP A 147 -1.64 10.25 10.15
N GLU A 148 -1.98 8.98 10.30
CA GLU A 148 -1.59 8.15 11.45
C GLU A 148 -0.06 8.01 11.54
N ILE A 149 0.58 7.66 10.41
CA ILE A 149 2.03 7.49 10.28
C ILE A 149 2.81 8.78 10.60
N THR A 150 2.29 9.93 10.21
CA THR A 150 2.92 11.24 10.46
C THR A 150 2.72 11.71 11.89
N THR A 151 1.55 11.50 12.46
CA THR A 151 1.22 11.87 13.85
C THR A 151 2.12 11.14 14.86
N GLU A 152 2.36 9.84 14.66
CA GLU A 152 3.26 9.07 15.53
C GLU A 152 4.71 9.58 15.48
N TRP A 153 5.18 10.01 14.32
CA TRP A 153 6.55 10.52 14.17
C TRP A 153 6.77 11.87 14.84
N GLU A 154 5.81 12.79 14.75
CA GLU A 154 5.90 14.08 15.46
C GLU A 154 6.01 13.89 16.98
N ALA A 155 5.32 12.87 17.53
CA ALA A 155 5.41 12.50 18.93
C ALA A 155 6.79 11.90 19.31
N GLU A 156 7.34 11.02 18.46
CA GLU A 156 8.68 10.44 18.67
C GLU A 156 9.78 11.49 18.56
N ARG A 157 9.69 12.43 17.62
CA ARG A 157 10.66 13.52 17.48
C ARG A 157 10.64 14.49 18.66
N ALA A 158 9.44 14.83 19.16
CA ALA A 158 9.31 15.69 20.33
C ALA A 158 9.93 15.06 21.59
N SER A 159 9.76 13.75 21.77
CA SER A 159 10.36 13.02 22.90
C SER A 159 11.87 12.78 22.77
N ALA A 160 12.43 12.75 21.57
CA ALA A 160 13.87 12.65 21.34
C ALA A 160 14.63 13.99 21.52
N MET A 161 13.90 15.11 21.64
CA MET A 161 14.46 16.45 21.84
C MET A 161 14.41 16.94 23.30
N GLU A 162 13.85 16.13 24.22
CA GLU A 162 13.92 16.30 25.68
C GLU A 162 15.05 15.48 26.30
#